data_AF-A0A8J4T7I0-F1
#
_entry.id   AF-A0A8J4T7I0-F1
#
_cell.length_a   1.000
_cell.length_b   1.000
_cell.length_c   1.000
_cell.angle_alpha   90.00
_cell.angle_beta   90.00
_cell.angle_gamma   90.00
#
_symmetry.space_group_name_H-M   'P 1'
#
loop_
_entity.id
_entity.type
_entity.pdbx_description
1 polymer ?
#
loop_
_entity_poly.entity_id
_entity_poly.type
_entity_poly.pdbx_seq_one_letter_code
_entity_poly.pdbx_strand_id
1 'polypeptide(L)'
;DNCSSGITPLLERVYLSPMYALEFTFGFIGNLMVVLGYIFCLPAWKSTNVYLFNLSMSDLIFLCTLPELSYNYAYNLKKFNSSLCVVNRYILNVNMYSSILFMMW
;
A
#
# COMPACT_ATOMS: atom_id res chain seq x y z
N ASP A 1 6.79 8.89 -39.51
CA ASP A 1 7.74 9.54 -38.59
C ASP A 1 7.40 9.21 -37.14
N ASN A 2 8.09 8.23 -36.57
CA ASN A 2 7.82 7.62 -35.26
C ASN A 2 8.66 8.24 -34.11
N CYS A 3 8.83 9.57 -34.09
CA CYS A 3 9.64 10.24 -33.04
C CYS A 3 9.02 10.17 -31.63
N SER A 4 7.71 9.92 -31.51
CA SER A 4 7.05 9.86 -30.20
C SER A 4 7.30 8.53 -29.47
N SER A 5 7.39 7.41 -30.21
CA SER A 5 7.45 6.05 -29.65
C SER A 5 8.70 5.72 -28.82
N GLY A 6 9.82 6.43 -29.04
CA GLY A 6 11.05 6.24 -28.27
C GLY A 6 11.16 7.13 -27.03
N ILE A 7 10.44 8.25 -26.98
CA ILE A 7 10.59 9.27 -25.92
C ILE A 7 9.68 8.97 -24.72
N THR A 8 8.46 8.49 -24.95
CA THR A 8 7.50 8.11 -23.91
C THR A 8 8.04 7.09 -22.90
N PRO A 9 8.61 5.93 -23.32
CA PRO A 9 9.09 4.93 -22.36
C PRO A 9 10.30 5.41 -21.55
N LEU A 10 11.10 6.32 -22.11
CA LEU A 10 12.27 6.89 -21.45
C LEU A 10 11.85 7.94 -20.42
N LEU A 11 10.86 8.77 -20.76
CA LEU A 11 10.25 9.74 -19.85
C LEU A 11 9.50 9.05 -18.70
N GLU A 12 8.74 7.99 -18.99
CA GLU A 12 8.11 7.15 -17.96
C GLU A 12 9.16 6.52 -17.05
N ARG A 13 10.24 5.93 -17.56
CA ARG A 13 11.29 5.39 -16.68
C ARG A 13 11.96 6.46 -15.81
N VAL A 14 12.28 7.61 -16.38
CA VAL A 14 13.00 8.69 -15.68
C VAL A 14 12.12 9.39 -14.65
N TYR A 15 10.79 9.46 -14.87
CA TYR A 15 9.89 10.15 -13.96
C TYR A 15 9.16 9.20 -12.99
N LEU A 16 8.65 8.08 -13.50
CA LEU A 16 7.85 7.11 -12.73
C LEU A 16 8.72 6.34 -11.73
N SER A 17 9.95 5.97 -12.11
CA SER A 17 10.85 5.22 -11.23
C SER A 17 11.28 6.00 -9.97
N PRO A 18 11.73 7.26 -10.04
CA PRO A 18 12.04 8.02 -8.83
C PRO A 18 10.78 8.39 -8.05
N MET A 19 9.65 8.66 -8.70
CA MET A 19 8.40 8.94 -7.97
C MET A 19 7.95 7.73 -7.14
N TYR A 20 7.94 6.52 -7.71
CA TYR A 20 7.65 5.31 -6.94
C TYR A 20 8.65 5.04 -5.82
N ALA A 21 9.95 5.33 -6.04
CA ALA A 21 10.95 5.21 -4.98
C ALA A 21 10.69 6.22 -3.84
N LEU A 22 10.34 7.47 -4.17
CA LEU A 22 10.01 8.49 -3.17
C LEU A 22 8.73 8.13 -2.41
N GLU A 23 7.66 7.75 -3.12
CA GLU A 23 6.40 7.30 -2.52
C GLU A 23 6.63 6.07 -1.64
N PHE A 24 7.46 5.11 -2.08
CA PHE A 24 7.87 3.98 -1.26
C PHE A 24 8.59 4.43 0.00
N THR A 25 9.60 5.29 -0.11
CA THR A 25 10.42 5.66 1.05
C THR A 25 9.60 6.49 2.06
N PHE A 26 8.96 7.57 1.60
CA PHE A 26 8.18 8.46 2.46
C PHE A 26 6.91 7.78 2.96
N GLY A 27 6.20 7.08 2.08
CA GLY A 27 4.98 6.37 2.42
C GLY A 27 5.25 5.20 3.37
N PHE A 28 6.35 4.45 3.19
CA PHE A 28 6.64 3.30 4.06
C PHE A 28 7.01 3.80 5.45
N ILE A 29 7.87 4.81 5.56
CA ILE A 29 8.25 5.40 6.84
C ILE A 29 7.03 6.00 7.54
N GLY A 30 6.22 6.79 6.83
CA GLY A 30 5.03 7.44 7.39
C GLY A 30 3.99 6.44 7.88
N ASN A 31 3.59 5.50 7.01
CA ASN A 31 2.57 4.51 7.37
C ASN A 31 3.06 3.54 8.45
N LEU A 32 4.34 3.15 8.43
CA LEU A 32 4.92 2.31 9.48
C LEU A 32 4.98 3.03 10.83
N MET A 33 5.35 4.31 10.85
CA MET A 33 5.36 5.11 12.07
C MET A 33 3.96 5.22 12.68
N VAL A 34 2.93 5.37 11.84
CA VAL A 34 1.53 5.38 12.26
C VAL A 34 1.11 4.02 12.85
N VAL A 35 1.43 2.91 12.18
CA VAL A 35 1.17 1.54 12.68
C VAL A 35 1.85 1.30 14.03
N LEU A 36 3.14 1.64 14.14
CA LEU A 36 3.90 1.50 15.39
C LEU A 36 3.35 2.41 16.49
N GLY A 37 3.00 3.66 16.15
CA GLY A 37 2.36 4.58 17.07
C GLY A 37 1.04 4.02 17.63
N TYR A 38 0.22 3.39 16.81
CA TYR A 38 -1.01 2.74 17.28
C TYR A 38 -0.74 1.53 18.19
N ILE A 39 0.24 0.69 17.87
CA ILE A 39 0.58 -0.50 18.66
C ILE A 39 1.20 -0.11 20.01
N PHE A 40 2.11 0.86 20.05
CA PHE A 40 2.90 1.20 21.24
C PHE A 40 2.28 2.29 22.11
N CYS A 41 1.56 3.27 21.53
CA CYS A 41 1.07 4.44 22.27
C CYS A 41 -0.43 4.42 22.60
N LEU A 42 -1.25 3.54 22.02
CA LEU A 42 -2.69 3.52 22.30
C LEU A 42 -3.10 2.34 23.20
N PRO A 43 -3.43 2.59 24.49
CA PRO A 43 -3.91 1.55 25.40
C PRO A 43 -5.38 1.15 25.14
N ALA A 44 -6.14 1.94 24.36
CA ALA A 44 -7.54 1.67 24.04
C ALA A 44 -7.83 1.81 22.54
N TRP A 45 -8.29 0.71 21.92
CA TRP A 45 -8.62 0.64 20.50
C TRP A 45 -10.08 1.04 20.28
N LYS A 46 -10.31 2.26 19.78
CA LYS A 46 -11.61 2.73 19.29
C LYS A 46 -11.77 2.37 17.82
N SER A 47 -13.02 2.26 17.32
CA SER A 47 -13.32 1.93 15.91
C SER A 47 -12.58 2.82 14.91
N THR A 48 -12.45 4.12 15.21
CA THR A 48 -11.69 5.08 14.38
C THR A 48 -10.19 4.74 14.31
N ASN A 49 -9.58 4.31 15.42
CA ASN A 49 -8.16 3.95 15.46
C ASN A 49 -7.90 2.60 14.77
N VAL A 50 -8.85 1.66 14.87
CA VAL A 50 -8.80 0.40 14.12
C VAL A 50 -8.91 0.65 12.62
N TYR A 51 -9.80 1.56 12.18
CA TYR A 51 -9.90 2.01 10.79
C TYR A 51 -8.61 2.64 10.27
N LEU A 52 -8.03 3.59 11.02
CA LEU A 52 -6.78 4.24 10.63
C LEU A 52 -5.59 3.26 10.59
N PHE A 53 -5.54 2.30 11.50
CA PHE A 53 -4.56 1.21 11.46
C PHE A 53 -4.71 0.30 10.23
N ASN A 54 -5.94 0.00 9.84
CA ASN A 54 -6.26 -0.79 8.66
C ASN A 54 -5.86 -0.08 7.37
N LEU A 55 -6.11 1.23 7.33
CA LEU A 55 -5.75 2.10 6.21
C LEU A 55 -4.23 2.11 6.03
N SER A 56 -3.47 2.39 7.09
CA SER A 56 -2.01 2.41 7.01
C SER A 56 -1.40 1.03 6.69
N MET A 57 -2.00 -0.06 7.14
CA MET A 57 -1.61 -1.42 6.71
C MET A 57 -1.88 -1.65 5.22
N SER A 58 -3.03 -1.22 4.70
CA SER A 58 -3.33 -1.28 3.26
C SER A 58 -2.33 -0.45 2.44
N ASP A 59 -1.95 0.73 2.93
CA ASP A 59 -0.95 1.58 2.28
C ASP A 59 0.44 0.92 2.28
N LEU A 60 0.87 0.31 3.39
CA LEU A 60 2.13 -0.46 3.42
C LEU A 60 2.13 -1.61 2.41
N ILE A 61 1.01 -2.32 2.29
CA ILE A 61 0.83 -3.40 1.32
C ILE A 61 0.90 -2.88 -0.11
N PHE A 62 0.25 -1.75 -0.40
CA PHE A 62 0.31 -1.09 -1.69
C PHE A 62 1.75 -0.67 -2.04
N LEU A 63 2.46 -0.06 -1.09
CA LEU A 63 3.86 0.32 -1.26
C LEU A 63 4.78 -0.88 -1.47
N CYS A 64 4.55 -2.01 -0.79
CA CYS A 64 5.25 -3.26 -1.05
C CYS A 64 4.91 -3.87 -2.42
N THR A 65 3.76 -3.55 -3.01
CA THR A 65 3.36 -4.01 -4.35
C THR A 65 4.08 -3.25 -5.46
N LEU A 66 4.41 -1.96 -5.25
CA LEU A 66 5.13 -1.12 -6.22
C LEU A 66 6.49 -1.68 -6.69
N PRO A 67 7.43 -2.08 -5.82
CA PRO A 67 8.71 -2.66 -6.24
C PRO A 67 8.51 -4.01 -6.93
N GLU A 68 7.48 -4.76 -6.54
CA GLU A 68 7.18 -6.01 -7.19
C GLU A 68 6.58 -5.82 -8.58
N LEU A 69 5.75 -4.79 -8.76
CA LEU A 69 5.23 -4.40 -10.07
C LEU A 69 6.36 -3.95 -10.99
N SER A 70 7.31 -3.15 -10.50
CA SER A 70 8.45 -2.69 -11.29
C SER A 70 9.38 -3.85 -11.68
N TYR A 71 9.64 -4.78 -10.76
CA TYR A 71 10.38 -6.01 -11.04
C TYR A 71 9.64 -6.87 -12.08
N ASN A 72 8.36 -7.11 -11.87
CA ASN A 72 7.54 -7.95 -12.74
C ASN A 72 7.42 -7.33 -14.16
N TYR A 73 7.37 -6.00 -14.28
CA TYR A 73 7.43 -5.26 -15.54
C TYR A 73 8.81 -5.38 -16.22
N ALA A 74 9.91 -5.31 -15.46
CA ALA A 74 11.27 -5.46 -15.98
C ALA A 74 11.57 -6.88 -16.50
N TYR A 75 11.02 -7.91 -15.85
CA TYR A 75 11.30 -9.31 -16.17
C TYR A 75 10.19 -10.00 -17.00
N ASN A 76 9.14 -9.28 -17.43
CA ASN A 76 7.96 -9.84 -18.12
C ASN A 76 7.31 -11.04 -17.39
N LEU A 77 7.51 -11.14 -16.09
CA LEU A 77 6.83 -12.12 -15.28
C LEU A 77 5.39 -11.61 -15.10
N LYS A 78 4.40 -12.49 -15.02
CA LYS A 78 2.99 -12.14 -14.86
C LYS A 78 2.50 -12.52 -13.46
N LYS A 79 3.36 -12.40 -12.45
CA LYS A 79 3.06 -12.80 -11.07
C LYS A 79 2.62 -11.59 -10.27
N PHE A 80 1.32 -11.31 -10.33
CA PHE A 80 0.67 -10.42 -9.38
C PHE A 80 0.60 -11.14 -8.03
N ASN A 81 1.10 -10.54 -6.95
CA ASN A 81 1.09 -11.17 -5.63
C ASN A 81 -0.32 -11.29 -5.08
N SER A 82 -0.94 -12.46 -5.29
CA SER A 82 -2.26 -12.79 -4.77
C SER A 82 -2.35 -12.65 -3.26
N SER A 83 -1.24 -12.85 -2.54
CA SER A 83 -1.17 -12.72 -1.08
C SER A 83 -1.53 -11.31 -0.60
N LEU A 84 -1.04 -10.26 -1.28
CA LEU A 84 -1.29 -8.86 -0.89
C LEU A 84 -2.77 -8.47 -1.07
N CYS A 85 -3.39 -8.94 -2.17
CA CYS A 85 -4.81 -8.75 -2.42
C CYS A 85 -5.69 -9.44 -1.36
N VAL A 86 -5.36 -10.69 -0.99
CA VAL A 86 -6.09 -11.45 0.02
C VAL A 86 -5.97 -10.80 1.39
N VAL A 87 -4.77 -10.35 1.78
CA VAL A 87 -4.54 -9.67 3.05
C VAL A 87 -5.37 -8.38 3.12
N ASN A 88 -5.35 -7.54 2.09
CA ASN A 88 -6.15 -6.31 2.08
C ASN A 88 -7.66 -6.58 2.21
N ARG A 89 -8.16 -7.57 1.48
CA ARG A 89 -9.57 -7.99 1.56
C ARG A 89 -9.95 -8.50 2.95
N TYR A 90 -9.05 -9.23 3.63
CA TYR A 90 -9.28 -9.75 4.97
C TYR A 90 -9.33 -8.62 6.01
N ILE A 91 -8.35 -7.73 5.95
CA ILE A 91 -8.19 -6.52 6.76
C ILE A 91 -9.46 -5.65 6.66
N LEU A 92 -9.93 -5.34 5.45
CA LEU A 92 -11.17 -4.59 5.21
C LEU A 92 -12.41 -5.26 5.83
N ASN A 93 -12.53 -6.59 5.66
CA ASN A 93 -13.66 -7.34 6.21
C ASN A 93 -13.67 -7.27 7.75
N VAL A 94 -12.54 -7.58 8.39
CA VAL A 94 -12.41 -7.55 9.85
C VAL A 94 -12.76 -6.17 10.41
N ASN A 95 -12.33 -5.10 9.73
CA ASN A 95 -12.62 -3.73 10.15
C ASN A 95 -14.11 -3.36 10.06
N MET A 96 -14.77 -3.76 8.97
CA MET A 96 -16.21 -3.54 8.80
C MET A 96 -16.99 -4.27 9.91
N TYR A 97 -16.68 -5.54 10.16
CA TYR A 97 -17.34 -6.33 11.20
C TYR A 97 -17.05 -5.79 12.61
N SER A 98 -15.81 -5.40 12.90
CA SER A 98 -15.42 -4.81 14.19
C SER A 98 -16.14 -3.49 14.44
N SER A 99 -16.30 -2.64 13.41
CA SER A 99 -17.01 -1.36 13.55
C SER A 99 -18.50 -1.56 13.82
N ILE A 100 -19.12 -2.54 13.17
CA ILE A 100 -20.53 -2.89 13.39
C ILE A 100 -20.74 -3.45 14.79
N LEU A 101 -19.90 -4.39 15.24
CA LEU A 101 -19.99 -4.97 16.58
C LEU A 101 -19.82 -3.92 17.68
N PHE A 102 -18.91 -2.96 17.50
CA PHE A 102 -18.70 -1.86 18.46
C PHE A 102 -19.82 -0.83 18.45
N MET A 103 -20.61 -0.74 17.37
CA MET A 103 -21.77 0.15 17.31
C MET A 103 -23.04 -0.53 17.85
N MET A 104 -23.11 -1.86 17.76
CA MET A 104 -24.20 -2.68 18.31
C MET A 104 -24.11 -2.88 19.83
N TRP A 105 -22.94 -2.69 20.43
CA TRP A 105 -22.69 -2.86 21.87
C TRP A 105 -22.34 -1.52 22.51
#